data_AF-A0A949YQF5-F1
#
_entry.id   AF-A0A949YQF5-F1
#
_cell.length_a   1.000
_cell.length_b   1.000
_cell.length_c   1.000
_cell.angle_alpha   90.00
_cell.angle_beta   90.00
_cell.angle_gamma   90.00
#
_symmetry.space_group_name_H-M   'P 1'
#
loop_
_entity.id
_entity.type
_entity.pdbx_description
1 polymer ?
#
loop_
_entity_poly.entity_id
_entity_poly.type
_entity_poly.pdbx_seq_one_letter_code
_entity_poly.pdbx_strand_id
1 'polypeptide(L)'
;LGFEPFPGELAREGRMRPHAARDALAARDLWLARRRRFDDDAEGFDVTESTLHRVIELAGSRDLACHLIFEVEREYWQSRNRAAQVQKARQDRLGLGWANHDHHTFRCSRRFFPRVIGMFTTLGFQLRERFHAGAHAGWGAQVLEHPTTGVVIFADLDLAADEATQDFAHQALVDLPRPGTVGLWVALHGESILEAGMHHLEAQFDFDALREGLKTEAGIETMAPFSDFPFLRQAFTAGERWPVSQHRADRALALGWIDAGQHARFLREGAIGSHLENLERREGYKGFNQQAVSAIIAATDPRLH
;
A
#
# COMPACT_ATOMS: atom_id res chain seq x y z
N LEU A 1 31.94 -22.18 -30.60
CA LEU A 1 31.08 -21.44 -29.64
C LEU A 1 30.37 -22.48 -28.80
N GLY A 2 31.02 -22.90 -27.71
CA GLY A 2 30.65 -24.08 -26.95
C GLY A 2 29.51 -23.75 -25.98
N PHE A 3 28.38 -24.44 -26.14
CA PHE A 3 27.45 -24.61 -25.02
C PHE A 3 28.14 -25.47 -23.97
N GLU A 4 28.32 -24.93 -22.77
CA GLU A 4 28.81 -25.71 -21.64
C GLU A 4 27.71 -26.73 -21.25
N PRO A 5 27.99 -28.05 -21.27
CA PRO A 5 26.99 -29.04 -20.92
C PRO A 5 26.65 -28.94 -19.44
N PHE A 6 25.35 -29.00 -19.11
CA PHE A 6 24.92 -28.98 -17.72
C PHE A 6 25.36 -30.27 -16.98
N PRO A 7 25.91 -30.18 -15.75
CA PRO A 7 26.17 -28.96 -15.00
C PRO A 7 27.50 -28.29 -15.39
N GLY A 8 27.42 -27.03 -15.82
CA GLY A 8 28.57 -26.15 -16.06
C GLY A 8 29.20 -25.65 -14.75
N GLU A 9 30.36 -25.00 -14.82
CA GLU A 9 31.16 -24.58 -13.68
C GLU A 9 30.35 -23.76 -12.65
N LEU A 10 29.55 -22.80 -13.11
CA LEU A 10 28.66 -22.00 -12.25
C LEU A 10 27.58 -22.83 -11.53
N ALA A 11 27.08 -23.91 -12.13
CA ALA A 11 26.11 -24.79 -11.48
C ALA A 11 26.79 -25.66 -10.41
N ARG A 12 28.03 -26.08 -10.64
CA ARG A 12 28.84 -26.84 -9.66
C ARG A 12 29.26 -25.98 -8.47
N GLU A 13 29.52 -24.70 -8.71
CA GLU A 13 29.75 -23.69 -7.66
C GLU A 13 28.46 -23.31 -6.90
N GLY A 14 27.29 -23.87 -7.26
CA GLY A 14 26.00 -23.54 -6.66
C GLY A 14 25.47 -22.16 -7.03
N ARG A 15 26.11 -21.47 -7.98
CA ARG A 15 25.78 -20.10 -8.43
C ARG A 15 24.68 -20.08 -9.50
N MET A 16 24.42 -21.21 -10.14
CA MET A 16 23.19 -21.47 -10.88
C MET A 16 22.41 -22.58 -10.19
N ARG A 17 21.22 -22.25 -9.67
CA ARG A 17 20.24 -23.24 -9.23
C ARG A 17 19.39 -23.65 -10.44
N PRO A 18 19.45 -24.91 -10.90
CA PRO A 18 18.49 -25.41 -11.88
C PRO A 18 17.08 -25.12 -11.40
N HIS A 19 16.21 -24.63 -12.29
CA HIS A 19 14.83 -24.24 -11.99
C HIS A 19 14.61 -22.92 -11.23
N ALA A 20 15.63 -22.11 -10.95
CA ALA A 20 15.44 -20.82 -10.25
C ALA A 20 14.36 -19.91 -10.88
N ALA A 21 14.31 -19.82 -12.22
CA ALA A 21 13.27 -19.06 -12.91
C ALA A 21 11.86 -19.66 -12.74
N ARG A 22 11.74 -20.99 -12.79
CA ARG A 22 10.48 -21.70 -12.53
C ARG A 22 10.01 -21.45 -11.10
N ASP A 23 10.92 -21.55 -10.13
CA ASP A 23 10.59 -21.42 -8.71
C ASP A 23 10.23 -19.96 -8.36
N ALA A 24 10.87 -18.98 -8.99
CA ALA A 24 10.47 -17.58 -8.91
C ALA A 24 9.04 -17.34 -9.44
N LEU A 25 8.70 -17.90 -10.61
CA LEU A 25 7.33 -17.83 -11.14
C LEU A 25 6.33 -18.52 -10.21
N ALA A 26 6.67 -19.70 -9.69
CA ALA A 26 5.82 -20.41 -8.73
C ALA A 26 5.63 -19.62 -7.41
N ALA A 27 6.67 -18.91 -6.95
CA ALA A 27 6.58 -18.04 -5.77
C ALA A 27 5.65 -16.84 -6.02
N ARG A 28 5.77 -16.19 -7.19
CA ARG A 28 4.86 -15.12 -7.63
C ARG A 28 3.42 -15.61 -7.72
N ASP A 29 3.20 -16.74 -8.38
CA ASP A 29 1.88 -17.33 -8.59
C ASP A 29 1.23 -17.75 -7.27
N LEU A 30 2.02 -18.27 -6.31
CA LEU A 30 1.55 -18.59 -4.96
C LEU A 30 1.03 -17.34 -4.24
N TRP A 31 1.75 -16.22 -4.32
CA TRP A 31 1.29 -14.98 -3.71
C TRP A 31 0.09 -14.37 -4.46
N LEU A 32 0.09 -14.42 -5.78
CA LEU A 32 -1.02 -13.94 -6.63
C LEU A 32 -2.33 -14.69 -6.34
N ALA A 33 -2.26 -16.01 -6.19
CA ALA A 33 -3.41 -16.87 -5.96
C ALA A 33 -3.87 -16.89 -4.49
N ARG A 34 -3.19 -16.17 -3.58
CA ARG A 34 -3.52 -16.22 -2.15
C ARG A 34 -4.95 -15.75 -1.89
N ARG A 35 -5.62 -16.42 -0.96
CA ARG A 35 -6.91 -15.94 -0.43
C ARG A 35 -6.66 -14.60 0.25
N ARG A 36 -7.45 -13.59 -0.12
CA ARG A 36 -7.42 -12.24 0.48
C ARG A 36 -8.63 -11.94 1.35
N ARG A 37 -9.77 -12.60 1.09
CA ARG A 37 -11.03 -12.39 1.81
C ARG A 37 -11.27 -13.48 2.83
N PHE A 38 -11.48 -13.08 4.07
CA PHE A 38 -11.74 -13.96 5.22
C PHE A 38 -12.90 -13.39 6.02
N ASP A 39 -13.62 -14.25 6.73
CA ASP A 39 -14.69 -13.81 7.64
C ASP A 39 -14.09 -13.27 8.96
N ASP A 40 -12.92 -13.80 9.36
CA ASP A 40 -12.09 -13.29 10.44
C ASP A 40 -10.72 -12.86 9.90
N ASP A 41 -10.38 -11.58 10.10
CA ASP A 41 -9.09 -11.04 9.69
C ASP A 41 -7.92 -11.76 10.37
N ALA A 42 -8.09 -12.28 11.60
CA ALA A 42 -7.03 -13.02 12.31
C ALA A 42 -6.63 -14.30 11.55
N GLU A 43 -7.61 -15.07 11.05
CA GLU A 43 -7.36 -16.22 10.17
C GLU A 43 -6.64 -15.77 8.89
N GLY A 44 -7.05 -14.63 8.33
CA GLY A 44 -6.43 -14.05 7.15
C GLY A 44 -4.95 -13.74 7.34
N PHE A 45 -4.58 -13.20 8.50
CA PHE A 45 -3.18 -12.98 8.84
C PHE A 45 -2.39 -14.29 9.01
N ASP A 46 -2.94 -15.29 9.71
CA ASP A 46 -2.27 -16.59 9.90
C ASP A 46 -1.95 -17.26 8.56
N VAL A 47 -2.92 -17.27 7.63
CA VAL A 47 -2.75 -17.82 6.28
C VAL A 47 -1.77 -16.99 5.44
N THR A 48 -1.83 -15.66 5.54
CA THR A 48 -0.95 -14.77 4.77
C THR A 48 0.50 -14.87 5.23
N GLU A 49 0.75 -14.93 6.54
CA GLU A 49 2.10 -15.15 7.11
C GLU A 49 2.67 -16.52 6.71
N SER A 50 1.86 -17.58 6.79
CA SER A 50 2.28 -18.91 6.32
C SER A 50 2.63 -18.90 4.83
N THR A 51 1.81 -18.23 4.01
CA THR A 51 2.06 -18.09 2.57
C THR A 51 3.33 -17.28 2.30
N LEU A 52 3.57 -16.21 3.07
CA LEU A 52 4.77 -15.39 2.98
C LEU A 52 6.05 -16.21 3.14
N HIS A 53 6.11 -17.04 4.19
CA HIS A 53 7.27 -17.90 4.44
C HIS A 53 7.51 -18.88 3.27
N ARG A 54 6.44 -19.45 2.72
CA ARG A 54 6.54 -20.36 1.56
C ARG A 54 7.01 -19.64 0.30
N VAL A 55 6.57 -18.40 0.07
CA VAL A 55 7.04 -17.58 -1.06
C VAL A 55 8.54 -17.27 -0.92
N ILE A 56 8.99 -16.91 0.29
CA ILE A 56 10.42 -16.66 0.57
C ILE A 56 11.25 -17.93 0.34
N GLU A 57 10.76 -19.08 0.79
CA GLU A 57 11.41 -20.37 0.59
C GLU A 57 11.51 -20.72 -0.90
N LEU A 58 10.41 -20.63 -1.66
CA LEU A 58 10.36 -20.92 -3.09
C LEU A 58 11.23 -19.98 -3.93
N ALA A 59 11.18 -18.67 -3.64
CA ALA A 59 12.05 -17.69 -4.29
C ALA A 59 13.53 -17.91 -3.91
N GLY A 60 13.79 -18.55 -2.76
CA GLY A 60 15.12 -18.83 -2.26
C GLY A 60 15.96 -17.58 -1.99
N SER A 61 15.30 -16.43 -1.84
CA SER A 61 15.87 -15.11 -1.56
C SER A 61 14.76 -14.18 -1.06
N ARG A 62 15.01 -13.48 0.05
CA ARG A 62 14.07 -12.48 0.60
C ARG A 62 13.91 -11.30 -0.37
N ASP A 63 15.01 -10.85 -0.97
CA ASP A 63 15.03 -9.73 -1.91
C ASP A 63 14.19 -10.05 -3.16
N LEU A 64 14.32 -11.27 -3.69
CA LEU A 64 13.51 -11.71 -4.83
C LEU A 64 12.04 -11.89 -4.42
N ALA A 65 11.76 -12.49 -3.26
CA ALA A 65 10.39 -12.62 -2.75
C ALA A 65 9.72 -11.25 -2.57
N CYS A 66 10.44 -10.26 -2.02
CA CYS A 66 10.00 -8.89 -1.88
C CYS A 66 9.64 -8.29 -3.24
N HIS A 67 10.52 -8.41 -4.23
CA HIS A 67 10.26 -7.92 -5.59
C HIS A 67 8.98 -8.52 -6.18
N LEU A 68 8.83 -9.85 -6.13
CA LEU A 68 7.67 -10.56 -6.68
C LEU A 68 6.37 -10.24 -5.95
N ILE A 69 6.41 -10.15 -4.61
CA ILE A 69 5.25 -9.80 -3.80
C ILE A 69 4.76 -8.39 -4.13
N PHE A 70 5.67 -7.42 -4.22
CA PHE A 70 5.29 -6.03 -4.52
C PHE A 70 4.86 -5.83 -5.97
N GLU A 71 5.34 -6.65 -6.90
CA GLU A 71 4.75 -6.72 -8.25
C GLU A 71 3.28 -7.11 -8.17
N VAL A 72 2.95 -8.17 -7.45
CA VAL A 72 1.57 -8.65 -7.27
C VAL A 72 0.71 -7.65 -6.48
N GLU A 73 1.24 -7.01 -5.43
CA GLU A 73 0.46 -5.99 -4.68
C GLU A 73 0.14 -4.78 -5.56
N ARG A 74 1.09 -4.32 -6.40
CA ARG A 74 0.83 -3.27 -7.40
C ARG A 74 -0.20 -3.70 -8.42
N GLU A 75 -0.12 -4.91 -8.95
CA GLU A 75 -1.13 -5.45 -9.87
C GLU A 75 -2.52 -5.50 -9.24
N TYR A 76 -2.61 -5.94 -7.98
CA TYR A 76 -3.87 -6.01 -7.25
C TYR A 76 -4.49 -4.62 -7.05
N TRP A 77 -3.70 -3.66 -6.55
CA TRP A 77 -4.14 -2.26 -6.41
C TRP A 77 -4.54 -1.66 -7.76
N GLN A 78 -3.71 -1.82 -8.79
CA GLN A 78 -3.97 -1.30 -10.14
C GLN A 78 -5.27 -1.88 -10.72
N SER A 79 -5.57 -3.15 -10.51
CA SER A 79 -6.82 -3.76 -10.99
C SER A 79 -8.09 -3.09 -10.43
N ARG A 80 -7.95 -2.35 -9.33
CA ARG A 80 -9.02 -1.65 -8.61
C ARG A 80 -8.83 -0.14 -8.59
N ASN A 81 -8.02 0.42 -9.47
CA ASN A 81 -7.79 1.86 -9.55
C ASN A 81 -7.65 2.30 -11.01
N ARG A 82 -8.64 3.05 -11.53
CA ARG A 82 -8.69 3.42 -12.94
C ARG A 82 -7.55 4.37 -13.32
N ALA A 83 -7.16 5.27 -12.43
CA ALA A 83 -6.02 6.17 -12.66
C ALA A 83 -4.71 5.40 -12.80
N ALA A 84 -4.50 4.40 -11.94
CA ALA A 84 -3.36 3.50 -12.02
C ALA A 84 -3.34 2.70 -13.33
N GLN A 85 -4.49 2.19 -13.80
CA GLN A 85 -4.56 1.45 -15.07
C GLN A 85 -4.16 2.32 -16.26
N VAL A 86 -4.74 3.52 -16.35
CA VAL A 86 -4.45 4.48 -17.42
C VAL A 86 -2.97 4.87 -17.38
N GLN A 87 -2.46 5.25 -16.20
CA GLN A 87 -1.08 5.68 -16.07
C GLN A 87 -0.09 4.54 -16.31
N LYS A 88 -0.36 3.33 -15.80
CA LYS A 88 0.48 2.16 -16.10
C LYS A 88 0.53 1.89 -17.59
N ALA A 89 -0.61 1.93 -18.29
CA ALA A 89 -0.63 1.73 -19.73
C ALA A 89 0.20 2.79 -20.48
N ARG A 90 0.22 4.05 -20.00
CA ARG A 90 1.11 5.10 -20.55
C ARG A 90 2.59 4.75 -20.34
N GLN A 91 2.96 4.30 -19.15
CA GLN A 91 4.34 3.93 -18.80
C GLN A 91 4.81 2.64 -19.50
N ASP A 92 3.92 1.68 -19.71
CA ASP A 92 4.23 0.41 -20.38
C ASP A 92 4.53 0.60 -21.86
N ARG A 93 3.88 1.56 -22.53
CA ARG A 93 4.25 1.95 -23.91
C ARG A 93 5.69 2.44 -24.02
N LEU A 94 6.29 2.87 -22.91
CA LEU A 94 7.67 3.34 -22.81
C LEU A 94 8.60 2.30 -22.18
N GLY A 95 8.09 1.12 -21.78
CA GLY A 95 8.85 0.08 -21.09
C GLY A 95 9.24 0.41 -19.65
N LEU A 96 8.60 1.39 -19.01
CA LEU A 96 8.95 1.86 -17.67
C LEU A 96 8.26 1.08 -16.54
N GLY A 97 7.08 0.52 -16.79
CA GLY A 97 6.30 -0.15 -15.76
C GLY A 97 5.95 0.79 -14.60
N TRP A 98 6.35 0.40 -13.37
CA TRP A 98 6.26 1.23 -12.16
C TRP A 98 7.65 1.55 -11.59
N ALA A 99 8.71 1.53 -12.42
CA ALA A 99 10.08 1.72 -11.95
C ALA A 99 10.34 3.09 -11.28
N ASN A 100 9.46 4.07 -11.48
CA ASN A 100 9.49 5.41 -10.89
C ASN A 100 8.67 5.52 -9.58
N HIS A 101 8.29 4.40 -8.95
CA HIS A 101 7.60 4.44 -7.66
C HIS A 101 8.46 5.13 -6.59
N ASP A 102 7.84 5.95 -5.75
CA ASP A 102 8.45 6.54 -4.55
C ASP A 102 8.17 5.60 -3.36
N HIS A 103 6.90 5.42 -3.03
CA HIS A 103 6.50 4.54 -1.93
C HIS A 103 5.12 3.89 -2.13
N HIS A 104 4.86 2.85 -1.32
CA HIS A 104 3.62 2.09 -1.30
C HIS A 104 2.94 2.27 0.04
N THR A 105 1.65 2.61 0.04
CA THR A 105 0.94 2.91 1.29
C THR A 105 -0.08 1.83 1.64
N PHE A 106 0.07 1.29 2.85
CA PHE A 106 -0.81 0.30 3.46
C PHE A 106 -1.51 0.92 4.65
N ARG A 107 -2.83 0.97 4.62
CA ARG A 107 -3.67 1.33 5.78
C ARG A 107 -4.02 0.09 6.59
N CYS A 108 -3.75 0.15 7.88
CA CYS A 108 -3.78 -1.00 8.78
C CYS A 108 -4.63 -0.72 10.02
N SER A 109 -5.28 -1.74 10.57
CA SER A 109 -5.88 -1.61 11.90
C SER A 109 -4.80 -1.55 12.99
N ARG A 110 -5.15 -0.93 14.10
CA ARG A 110 -4.32 -0.85 15.31
C ARG A 110 -4.03 -2.23 15.91
N ARG A 111 -5.03 -3.12 15.86
CA ARG A 111 -4.95 -4.50 16.35
C ARG A 111 -3.89 -5.33 15.61
N PHE A 112 -3.84 -5.23 14.28
CA PHE A 112 -2.98 -6.09 13.46
C PHE A 112 -1.70 -5.40 12.97
N PHE A 113 -1.51 -4.12 13.28
CA PHE A 113 -0.32 -3.36 12.88
C PHE A 113 1.01 -4.09 13.15
N PRO A 114 1.27 -4.65 14.35
CA PRO A 114 2.53 -5.33 14.61
C PRO A 114 2.76 -6.57 13.73
N ARG A 115 1.69 -7.26 13.31
CA ARG A 115 1.78 -8.41 12.39
C ARG A 115 2.17 -7.95 10.99
N VAL A 116 1.61 -6.83 10.53
CA VAL A 116 2.00 -6.22 9.24
C VAL A 116 3.49 -5.83 9.25
N ILE A 117 3.96 -5.18 10.31
CA ILE A 117 5.38 -4.86 10.48
C ILE A 117 6.24 -6.13 10.54
N GLY A 118 5.79 -7.16 11.25
CA GLY A 118 6.44 -8.48 11.32
C GLY A 118 6.58 -9.15 9.94
N MET A 119 5.57 -9.06 9.09
CA MET A 119 5.64 -9.57 7.71
C MET A 119 6.64 -8.81 6.85
N PHE A 120 6.62 -7.47 6.89
CA PHE A 120 7.57 -6.67 6.11
C PHE A 120 9.01 -6.85 6.59
N THR A 121 9.27 -6.88 7.89
CA THR A 121 10.61 -7.17 8.43
C THR A 121 11.08 -8.59 8.07
N THR A 122 10.17 -9.58 8.05
CA THR A 122 10.45 -10.93 7.56
C THR A 122 10.89 -10.93 6.09
N LEU A 123 10.32 -10.03 5.27
CA LEU A 123 10.72 -9.80 3.88
C LEU A 123 12.04 -9.04 3.70
N GLY A 124 12.69 -8.61 4.78
CA GLY A 124 13.97 -7.90 4.72
C GLY A 124 13.87 -6.36 4.77
N PHE A 125 12.68 -5.81 5.02
CA PHE A 125 12.54 -4.37 5.25
C PHE A 125 13.15 -3.95 6.59
N GLN A 126 13.70 -2.74 6.61
CA GLN A 126 14.22 -2.07 7.81
C GLN A 126 13.29 -0.92 8.20
N LEU A 127 13.02 -0.76 9.50
CA LEU A 127 12.27 0.38 10.01
C LEU A 127 13.14 1.64 9.88
N ARG A 128 12.60 2.69 9.24
CA ARG A 128 13.30 3.96 9.04
C ARG A 128 12.86 5.01 10.06
N GLU A 129 11.59 5.39 10.04
CA GLU A 129 11.05 6.44 10.92
C GLU A 129 9.63 6.13 11.39
N ARG A 130 9.31 6.56 12.61
CA ARG A 130 7.93 6.69 13.08
C ARG A 130 7.46 8.09 12.68
N PHE A 131 6.49 8.16 11.78
CA PHE A 131 6.06 9.38 11.14
C PHE A 131 4.66 9.78 11.61
N HIS A 132 4.52 10.98 12.17
CA HIS A 132 3.24 11.52 12.62
C HIS A 132 3.36 13.05 12.75
N ALA A 133 2.27 13.79 12.63
CA ALA A 133 2.27 15.27 12.75
C ALA A 133 2.03 15.78 14.18
N GLY A 134 2.57 15.07 15.17
CA GLY A 134 2.36 15.34 16.60
C GLY A 134 1.02 14.84 17.17
N ALA A 135 0.74 15.21 18.43
CA ALA A 135 -0.34 14.63 19.24
C ALA A 135 -1.77 14.88 18.74
N HIS A 136 -1.96 15.82 17.82
CA HIS A 136 -3.30 16.17 17.30
C HIS A 136 -3.59 15.62 15.91
N ALA A 137 -2.65 14.84 15.34
CA ALA A 137 -2.79 14.30 14.00
C ALA A 137 -3.91 13.25 13.90
N GLY A 138 -4.08 12.41 14.94
CA GLY A 138 -5.04 11.31 14.93
C GLY A 138 -4.60 10.10 14.09
N TRP A 139 -3.39 10.14 13.54
CA TRP A 139 -2.80 9.10 12.70
C TRP A 139 -1.29 9.04 12.92
N GLY A 140 -0.68 7.92 12.53
CA GLY A 140 0.75 7.77 12.38
C GLY A 140 1.08 6.77 11.28
N ALA A 141 2.37 6.66 10.98
CA ALA A 141 2.88 5.68 10.06
C ALA A 141 4.22 5.12 10.53
N GLN A 142 4.46 3.84 10.26
CA GLN A 142 5.80 3.29 10.27
C GLN A 142 6.32 3.29 8.83
N VAL A 143 7.42 4.01 8.59
CA VAL A 143 8.10 4.00 7.29
C VAL A 143 9.12 2.86 7.30
N LEU A 144 9.12 2.04 6.25
CA LEU A 144 10.07 0.96 6.07
C LEU A 144 10.75 1.03 4.70
N GLU A 145 12.00 0.61 4.62
CA GLU A 145 12.77 0.57 3.37
C GLU A 145 13.43 -0.80 3.19
N HIS A 146 13.39 -1.32 1.97
CA HIS A 146 14.10 -2.54 1.63
C HIS A 146 15.45 -2.18 0.98
N PRO A 147 16.60 -2.63 1.54
CA PRO A 147 17.92 -2.14 1.14
C PRO A 147 18.30 -2.53 -0.30
N THR A 148 17.82 -3.67 -0.80
CA THR A 148 18.14 -4.15 -2.16
C THR A 148 17.13 -3.71 -3.22
N THR A 149 15.82 -3.88 -2.97
CA THR A 149 14.79 -3.67 -4.00
C THR A 149 14.42 -2.21 -4.20
N GLY A 150 14.80 -1.32 -3.28
CA GLY A 150 14.44 0.11 -3.33
C GLY A 150 12.95 0.36 -3.04
N VAL A 151 12.22 -0.63 -2.53
CA VAL A 151 10.82 -0.46 -2.13
C VAL A 151 10.75 0.28 -0.80
N VAL A 152 9.94 1.32 -0.76
CA VAL A 152 9.57 2.07 0.45
C VAL A 152 8.10 1.82 0.77
N ILE A 153 7.80 1.64 2.06
CA ILE A 153 6.45 1.43 2.59
C ILE A 153 6.09 2.54 3.57
N PHE A 154 4.88 3.06 3.44
CA PHE A 154 4.17 3.79 4.49
C PHE A 154 3.07 2.88 5.04
N ALA A 155 3.25 2.39 6.27
CA ALA A 155 2.23 1.62 6.96
C ALA A 155 1.49 2.54 7.92
N ASP A 156 0.28 2.96 7.55
CA ASP A 156 -0.54 3.92 8.29
C ASP A 156 -1.44 3.22 9.32
N LEU A 157 -1.64 3.87 10.47
CA LEU A 157 -2.65 3.52 11.47
C LEU A 157 -3.24 4.76 12.13
N ASP A 158 -4.39 4.60 12.79
CA ASP A 158 -4.88 5.64 13.71
C ASP A 158 -4.05 5.65 15.01
N LEU A 159 -3.74 6.85 15.51
CA LEU A 159 -3.07 7.06 16.79
C LEU A 159 -3.89 7.98 17.70
N ALA A 160 -3.97 7.64 18.98
CA ALA A 160 -4.39 8.57 20.02
C ALA A 160 -3.28 9.58 20.33
N ALA A 161 -3.64 10.67 21.00
CA ALA A 161 -2.74 11.79 21.24
C ALA A 161 -1.48 11.42 22.05
N ASP A 162 -1.60 10.47 22.98
CA ASP A 162 -0.56 9.98 23.87
C ASP A 162 0.20 8.75 23.34
N GLU A 163 -0.12 8.31 22.12
CA GLU A 163 0.46 7.09 21.53
C GLU A 163 1.58 7.37 20.54
N ALA A 164 1.75 8.62 20.12
CA ALA A 164 2.77 9.02 19.15
C ALA A 164 4.20 8.66 19.55
N THR A 165 4.48 8.61 20.86
CA THR A 165 5.81 8.25 21.40
C THR A 165 5.98 6.75 21.66
N GLN A 166 4.90 5.97 21.59
CA GLN A 166 4.91 4.54 21.87
C GLN A 166 5.52 3.74 20.71
N ASP A 167 5.95 2.51 21.00
CA ASP A 167 6.44 1.57 19.99
C ASP A 167 5.27 0.81 19.35
N PHE A 168 4.43 1.54 18.63
CA PHE A 168 3.25 0.98 17.96
C PHE A 168 3.62 0.01 16.82
N ALA A 169 4.89 0.00 16.37
CA ALA A 169 5.36 -0.93 15.35
C ALA A 169 5.47 -2.37 15.87
N HIS A 170 5.75 -2.55 17.16
CA HIS A 170 5.91 -3.88 17.77
C HIS A 170 4.85 -4.20 18.83
N GLN A 171 4.11 -3.20 19.31
CA GLN A 171 3.09 -3.36 20.33
C GLN A 171 1.71 -3.00 19.77
N ALA A 172 0.77 -3.92 19.90
CA ALA A 172 -0.61 -3.68 19.48
C ALA A 172 -1.22 -2.60 20.37
N LEU A 173 -1.87 -1.63 19.73
CA LEU A 173 -2.60 -0.59 20.45
C LEU A 173 -4.06 -1.04 20.66
N VAL A 174 -4.64 -0.64 21.79
CA VAL A 174 -6.05 -0.92 22.12
C VAL A 174 -6.94 -0.13 21.18
N ASP A 175 -7.97 -0.72 20.57
CA ASP A 175 -8.86 -0.03 19.62
C ASP A 175 -9.41 1.32 20.11
N LEU A 176 -9.59 2.28 19.18
CA LEU A 176 -10.18 3.58 19.51
C LEU A 176 -11.70 3.40 19.70
N PRO A 177 -12.35 4.14 20.62
CA PRO A 177 -13.80 4.18 20.71
C PRO A 177 -14.45 4.60 19.38
N ARG A 178 -13.81 5.54 18.68
CA ARG A 178 -14.17 5.98 17.34
C ARG A 178 -12.94 6.02 16.46
N PRO A 179 -12.93 5.38 15.29
CA PRO A 179 -11.78 5.41 14.40
C PRO A 179 -11.59 6.80 13.79
N GLY A 180 -10.32 7.11 13.52
CA GLY A 180 -9.90 8.18 12.62
C GLY A 180 -10.10 7.77 11.16
N THR A 181 -9.46 8.51 10.25
CA THR A 181 -9.56 8.25 8.81
C THR A 181 -9.06 6.86 8.44
N VAL A 182 -7.91 6.44 8.99
CA VAL A 182 -7.25 5.20 8.60
C VAL A 182 -8.07 4.01 9.11
N GLY A 183 -8.46 4.03 10.38
CA GLY A 183 -9.25 2.95 10.97
C GLY A 183 -10.64 2.82 10.34
N LEU A 184 -11.29 3.93 9.97
CA LEU A 184 -12.59 3.85 9.30
C LEU A 184 -12.45 3.28 7.88
N TRP A 185 -11.39 3.66 7.17
CA TRP A 185 -11.09 3.08 5.86
C TRP A 185 -10.91 1.55 5.97
N VAL A 186 -10.15 1.08 6.97
CA VAL A 186 -9.96 -0.36 7.22
C VAL A 186 -11.27 -1.04 7.62
N ALA A 187 -12.10 -0.39 8.42
CA ALA A 187 -13.41 -0.93 8.80
C ALA A 187 -14.30 -1.18 7.57
N LEU A 188 -14.31 -0.25 6.61
CA LEU A 188 -15.15 -0.32 5.41
C LEU A 188 -14.60 -1.26 4.33
N HIS A 189 -13.27 -1.35 4.17
CA HIS A 189 -12.65 -2.04 3.04
C HIS A 189 -11.84 -3.30 3.42
N GLY A 190 -11.51 -3.47 4.69
CA GLY A 190 -10.61 -4.51 5.18
C GLY A 190 -9.15 -4.06 5.31
N GLU A 191 -8.29 -4.98 5.75
CA GLU A 191 -6.86 -4.74 5.91
C GLU A 191 -6.17 -4.62 4.54
N SER A 192 -5.22 -3.68 4.43
CA SER A 192 -4.50 -3.48 3.15
C SER A 192 -3.72 -4.72 2.70
N ILE A 193 -3.12 -5.46 3.63
CA ILE A 193 -2.40 -6.69 3.30
C ILE A 193 -3.34 -7.86 2.96
N LEU A 194 -4.65 -7.74 3.22
CA LEU A 194 -5.66 -8.74 2.93
C LEU A 194 -6.52 -8.30 1.73
N GLU A 195 -7.82 -8.10 1.95
CA GLU A 195 -8.80 -7.85 0.90
C GLU A 195 -8.82 -6.42 0.36
N ALA A 196 -8.32 -5.43 1.10
CA ALA A 196 -8.40 -4.06 0.62
C ALA A 196 -7.33 -3.77 -0.43
N GLY A 197 -6.13 -4.32 -0.27
CA GLY A 197 -4.98 -3.94 -1.08
C GLY A 197 -4.41 -2.59 -0.64
N MET A 198 -3.39 -2.10 -1.36
CA MET A 198 -2.75 -0.82 -1.05
C MET A 198 -3.74 0.35 -1.18
N HIS A 199 -3.55 1.36 -0.35
CA HIS A 199 -4.32 2.60 -0.42
C HIS A 199 -3.85 3.48 -1.58
N HIS A 200 -2.54 3.59 -1.80
CA HIS A 200 -1.99 4.22 -3.00
C HIS A 200 -0.57 3.73 -3.30
N LEU A 201 -0.18 3.99 -4.55
CA LEU A 201 1.19 4.03 -4.99
C LEU A 201 1.53 5.49 -5.29
N GLU A 202 2.59 6.00 -4.68
CA GLU A 202 3.21 7.25 -5.09
C GLU A 202 4.26 6.97 -6.16
N ALA A 203 4.30 7.79 -7.20
CA ALA A 203 5.33 7.72 -8.23
C ALA A 203 5.70 9.12 -8.72
N GLN A 204 6.93 9.25 -9.23
CA GLN A 204 7.48 10.51 -9.71
C GLN A 204 7.06 10.79 -11.14
N PHE A 205 6.46 11.96 -11.37
CA PHE A 205 6.00 12.41 -12.68
C PHE A 205 6.35 13.89 -12.92
N ASP A 206 6.21 14.32 -14.17
CA ASP A 206 5.93 15.73 -14.44
C ASP A 206 4.52 16.04 -13.92
N PHE A 207 4.45 16.89 -12.90
CA PHE A 207 3.24 17.06 -12.10
C PHE A 207 2.06 17.56 -12.92
N ASP A 208 2.27 18.59 -13.74
CA ASP A 208 1.20 19.21 -14.52
C ASP A 208 0.85 18.34 -15.73
N ALA A 209 1.84 17.74 -16.40
CA ALA A 209 1.60 16.85 -17.54
C ALA A 209 0.84 15.57 -17.14
N LEU A 210 1.06 15.03 -15.93
CA LEU A 210 0.26 13.92 -15.43
C LEU A 210 -1.20 14.33 -15.26
N ARG A 211 -1.45 15.45 -14.58
CA ARG A 211 -2.80 15.96 -14.28
C ARG A 211 -3.59 16.21 -15.55
N GLU A 212 -3.02 16.97 -16.49
CA GLU A 212 -3.67 17.29 -17.75
C GLU A 212 -3.85 16.06 -18.63
N GLY A 213 -2.88 15.15 -18.65
CA GLY A 213 -2.96 13.89 -19.40
C GLY A 213 -4.07 12.97 -18.90
N LEU A 214 -4.15 12.73 -17.58
CA LEU A 214 -5.19 11.88 -16.99
C LEU A 214 -6.59 12.46 -17.18
N LYS A 215 -6.74 13.77 -17.07
CA LYS A 215 -7.99 14.47 -17.32
C LYS A 215 -8.40 14.37 -18.79
N THR A 216 -7.50 14.66 -19.71
CA THR A 216 -7.80 14.69 -21.15
C THR A 216 -8.06 13.29 -21.71
N GLU A 217 -7.25 12.30 -21.36
CA GLU A 217 -7.34 10.96 -21.92
C GLU A 217 -8.45 10.10 -21.29
N ALA A 218 -8.76 10.33 -20.00
CA ALA A 218 -9.64 9.44 -19.25
C ALA A 218 -10.69 10.15 -18.38
N GLY A 219 -10.73 11.49 -18.34
CA GLY A 219 -11.64 12.24 -17.48
C GLY A 219 -11.34 12.04 -15.99
N ILE A 220 -10.09 11.71 -15.64
CA ILE A 220 -9.67 11.45 -14.27
C ILE A 220 -9.16 12.77 -13.68
N GLU A 221 -9.94 13.34 -12.78
CA GLU A 221 -9.56 14.56 -12.07
C GLU A 221 -8.46 14.27 -11.03
N THR A 222 -7.66 15.28 -10.73
CA THR A 222 -6.69 15.26 -9.63
C THR A 222 -7.14 16.24 -8.56
N MET A 223 -7.05 15.84 -7.29
CA MET A 223 -7.37 16.68 -6.15
C MET A 223 -6.48 17.94 -6.13
N ALA A 224 -6.88 18.93 -5.33
CA ALA A 224 -6.01 20.06 -5.04
C ALA A 224 -4.69 19.55 -4.43
N PRO A 225 -3.53 20.10 -4.83
CA PRO A 225 -2.26 19.71 -4.25
C PRO A 225 -2.25 19.98 -2.76
N PHE A 226 -1.82 19.00 -1.98
CA PHE A 226 -1.61 19.17 -0.54
C PHE A 226 -0.18 19.61 -0.23
N SER A 227 0.73 19.49 -1.20
CA SER A 227 2.02 20.19 -1.25
C SER A 227 2.18 20.82 -2.62
N ASP A 228 2.58 22.10 -2.67
CA ASP A 228 2.80 22.83 -3.94
C ASP A 228 4.01 23.79 -3.82
N PHE A 229 5.10 23.30 -3.24
CA PHE A 229 6.35 24.03 -3.15
C PHE A 229 7.18 23.82 -4.42
N PRO A 230 8.05 24.78 -4.81
CA PRO A 230 8.91 24.63 -5.99
C PRO A 230 9.77 23.36 -6.01
N PHE A 231 10.09 22.82 -4.84
CA PHE A 231 10.92 21.62 -4.65
C PHE A 231 10.12 20.34 -4.34
N LEU A 232 8.82 20.45 -4.00
CA LEU A 232 7.96 19.33 -3.64
C LEU A 232 6.50 19.63 -3.97
N ARG A 233 5.97 18.93 -4.97
CA ARG A 233 4.55 18.96 -5.32
C ARG A 233 3.94 17.59 -5.18
N GLN A 234 2.79 17.51 -4.51
CA GLN A 234 2.08 16.27 -4.24
C GLN A 234 0.57 16.46 -4.37
N ALA A 235 -0.08 15.51 -5.06
CA ALA A 235 -1.52 15.44 -5.16
C ALA A 235 -2.00 14.02 -5.39
N PHE A 236 -3.15 13.68 -4.80
CA PHE A 236 -3.87 12.47 -5.17
C PHE A 236 -4.74 12.70 -6.40
N THR A 237 -4.93 11.66 -7.20
CA THR A 237 -6.09 11.60 -8.10
C THR A 237 -7.39 11.63 -7.30
N ALA A 238 -8.51 11.95 -7.95
CA ALA A 238 -9.82 11.68 -7.36
C ALA A 238 -9.87 10.20 -6.90
N GLY A 239 -10.45 9.98 -5.73
CA GLY A 239 -10.46 8.67 -5.10
C GLY A 239 -11.29 7.67 -5.89
N GLU A 240 -10.73 6.49 -6.13
CA GLU A 240 -11.49 5.38 -6.70
C GLU A 240 -12.49 4.89 -5.65
N ARG A 241 -13.77 4.76 -6.04
CA ARG A 241 -14.81 4.26 -5.14
C ARG A 241 -14.92 2.74 -5.26
N TRP A 242 -14.93 2.07 -4.11
CA TRP A 242 -15.17 0.64 -4.03
C TRP A 242 -16.51 0.35 -3.37
N PRO A 243 -17.23 -0.70 -3.79
CA PRO A 243 -18.39 -1.18 -3.07
C PRO A 243 -18.05 -1.50 -1.61
N VAL A 244 -18.88 -1.05 -0.69
CA VAL A 244 -18.77 -1.39 0.74
C VAL A 244 -19.69 -2.56 1.03
N SER A 245 -19.18 -3.58 1.72
CA SER A 245 -20.01 -4.73 2.08
C SER A 245 -21.05 -4.34 3.13
N GLN A 246 -22.25 -4.92 3.02
CA GLN A 246 -23.34 -4.63 3.95
C GLN A 246 -22.96 -4.93 5.40
N HIS A 247 -22.33 -6.07 5.64
CA HIS A 247 -21.84 -6.45 6.98
C HIS A 247 -20.87 -5.41 7.57
N ARG A 248 -19.93 -4.87 6.78
CA ARG A 248 -18.97 -3.86 7.26
C ARG A 248 -19.67 -2.52 7.57
N ALA A 249 -20.57 -2.08 6.69
CA ALA A 249 -21.35 -0.86 6.91
C ALA A 249 -22.26 -0.98 8.14
N ASP A 250 -23.00 -2.08 8.27
CA ASP A 250 -23.90 -2.36 9.40
C ASP A 250 -23.13 -2.36 10.73
N ARG A 251 -21.96 -3.00 10.77
CA ARG A 251 -21.07 -2.98 11.94
C ARG A 251 -20.61 -1.56 12.27
N ALA A 252 -20.18 -0.78 11.28
CA ALA A 252 -19.74 0.60 11.50
C ALA A 252 -20.88 1.50 12.04
N LEU A 253 -22.11 1.30 11.56
CA LEU A 253 -23.30 1.99 12.07
C LEU A 253 -23.63 1.56 13.50
N ALA A 254 -23.64 0.27 13.78
CA ALA A 254 -23.95 -0.28 15.10
C ALA A 254 -22.96 0.19 16.18
N LEU A 255 -21.69 0.37 15.80
CA LEU A 255 -20.64 0.91 16.66
C LEU A 255 -20.63 2.45 16.74
N GLY A 256 -21.54 3.14 16.04
CA GLY A 256 -21.64 4.60 16.04
C GLY A 256 -20.47 5.31 15.34
N TRP A 257 -19.72 4.61 14.51
CA TRP A 257 -18.59 5.19 13.76
C TRP A 257 -19.07 6.10 12.63
N ILE A 258 -20.20 5.71 12.03
CA ILE A 258 -20.90 6.40 10.96
C ILE A 258 -22.37 6.62 11.32
N ASP A 259 -23.00 7.62 10.72
CA ASP A 259 -24.45 7.85 10.87
C ASP A 259 -25.28 7.10 9.82
N ALA A 260 -26.61 7.12 9.97
CA ALA A 260 -27.53 6.44 9.07
C ALA A 260 -27.47 6.97 7.61
N GLY A 261 -27.15 8.25 7.42
CA GLY A 261 -26.99 8.85 6.10
C GLY A 261 -25.71 8.37 5.41
N GLN A 262 -24.60 8.33 6.14
CA GLN A 262 -23.31 7.78 5.71
C GLN A 262 -23.44 6.28 5.38
N HIS A 263 -24.11 5.52 6.25
CA HIS A 263 -24.40 4.11 6.00
C HIS A 263 -25.15 3.89 4.68
N ALA A 264 -26.29 4.58 4.50
CA ALA A 264 -27.09 4.47 3.28
C ALA A 264 -26.31 4.92 2.03
N ARG A 265 -25.45 5.93 2.15
CA ARG A 265 -24.58 6.38 1.06
C ARG A 265 -23.53 5.33 0.70
N PHE A 266 -22.82 4.78 1.68
CA PHE A 266 -21.79 3.76 1.43
C PHE A 266 -22.34 2.49 0.77
N LEU A 267 -23.56 2.06 1.13
CA LEU A 267 -24.20 0.93 0.46
C LEU A 267 -24.60 1.22 -0.99
N ARG A 268 -24.98 2.47 -1.29
CA ARG A 268 -25.44 2.87 -2.63
C ARG A 268 -24.29 3.22 -3.58
N GLU A 269 -23.30 3.95 -3.08
CA GLU A 269 -22.27 4.62 -3.88
C GLU A 269 -20.86 4.06 -3.62
N GLY A 270 -20.71 3.18 -2.63
CA GLY A 270 -19.41 2.78 -2.13
C GLY A 270 -18.70 3.87 -1.33
N ALA A 271 -17.44 3.63 -0.99
CA ALA A 271 -16.56 4.58 -0.31
C ALA A 271 -15.22 4.66 -1.04
N ILE A 272 -14.50 5.78 -0.86
CA ILE A 272 -13.15 5.93 -1.42
C ILE A 272 -12.25 4.83 -0.88
N GLY A 273 -11.65 4.09 -1.81
CA GLY A 273 -10.78 2.96 -1.54
C GLY A 273 -9.32 3.24 -1.82
N SER A 274 -8.98 3.84 -2.96
CA SER A 274 -7.58 4.09 -3.30
C SER A 274 -7.36 5.32 -4.17
N HIS A 275 -6.11 5.74 -4.26
CA HIS A 275 -5.65 6.83 -5.12
C HIS A 275 -4.40 6.41 -5.88
N LEU A 276 -4.10 7.10 -6.98
CA LEU A 276 -2.74 7.25 -7.49
C LEU A 276 -2.20 8.57 -6.95
N GLU A 277 -0.97 8.58 -6.44
CA GLU A 277 -0.32 9.79 -5.97
C GLU A 277 0.68 10.31 -6.99
N ASN A 278 0.54 11.59 -7.31
CA ASN A 278 1.39 12.36 -8.21
C ASN A 278 2.45 13.10 -7.40
N LEU A 279 3.70 12.69 -7.52
CA LEU A 279 4.84 13.36 -6.90
C LEU A 279 5.72 14.03 -7.95
N GLU A 280 6.12 15.27 -7.67
CA GLU A 280 7.29 15.90 -8.29
C GLU A 280 8.26 16.36 -7.21
N ARG A 281 9.46 15.77 -7.21
CA ARG A 281 10.59 16.21 -6.37
C ARG A 281 11.60 16.93 -7.24
N ARG A 282 12.10 18.07 -6.76
CA ARG A 282 13.23 18.78 -7.36
C ARG A 282 14.32 18.96 -6.31
N GLU A 283 15.52 19.31 -6.77
CA GLU A 283 16.65 19.70 -5.90
C GLU A 283 17.09 18.64 -4.87
N GLY A 284 16.78 17.37 -5.11
CA GLY A 284 17.21 16.26 -4.25
C GLY A 284 16.46 16.16 -2.91
N TYR A 285 15.30 16.82 -2.76
CA TYR A 285 14.49 16.75 -1.54
C TYR A 285 13.91 15.34 -1.29
N LYS A 286 14.27 14.73 -0.15
CA LYS A 286 13.85 13.35 0.23
C LYS A 286 12.90 13.27 1.43
N GLY A 287 12.44 14.42 1.93
CA GLY A 287 11.58 14.49 3.11
C GLY A 287 10.09 14.34 2.80
N PHE A 288 9.28 14.38 3.87
CA PHE A 288 7.83 14.45 3.84
C PHE A 288 7.38 15.63 4.70
N ASN A 289 6.38 16.39 4.23
CA ASN A 289 5.80 17.48 5.01
C ASN A 289 4.64 16.94 5.86
N GLN A 290 4.86 16.76 7.17
CA GLN A 290 3.88 16.17 8.08
C GLN A 290 2.53 16.91 8.11
N GLN A 291 2.53 18.25 7.99
CA GLN A 291 1.30 19.04 7.97
C GLN A 291 0.51 18.81 6.68
N ALA A 292 1.22 18.77 5.55
CA ALA A 292 0.65 18.44 4.25
C ALA A 292 0.04 17.03 4.25
N VAL A 293 0.73 16.04 4.84
CA VAL A 293 0.22 14.67 4.98
C VAL A 293 -1.02 14.61 5.88
N SER A 294 -1.06 15.39 6.96
CA SER A 294 -2.26 15.45 7.82
C SER A 294 -3.47 16.04 7.09
N ALA A 295 -3.25 17.07 6.27
CA ALA A 295 -4.31 17.66 5.47
C ALA A 295 -4.90 16.66 4.47
N ILE A 296 -4.06 15.88 3.78
CA ILE A 296 -4.56 14.90 2.80
C ILE A 296 -5.21 13.68 3.48
N ILE A 297 -4.73 13.23 4.64
CA ILE A 297 -5.40 12.18 5.42
C ILE A 297 -6.79 12.65 5.87
N ALA A 298 -6.93 13.90 6.32
CA ALA A 298 -8.25 14.44 6.64
C ALA A 298 -9.16 14.55 5.40
N ALA A 299 -8.63 15.00 4.26
CA ALA A 299 -9.39 15.15 3.02
C ALA A 299 -9.84 13.81 2.40
N THR A 300 -9.17 12.71 2.74
CA THR A 300 -9.51 11.35 2.30
C THR A 300 -10.32 10.56 3.32
N ASP A 301 -10.88 11.23 4.34
CA ASP A 301 -11.80 10.60 5.28
C ASP A 301 -13.06 10.11 4.56
N PRO A 302 -13.41 8.81 4.66
CA PRO A 302 -14.61 8.26 4.03
C PRO A 302 -15.90 9.03 4.36
N ARG A 303 -15.99 9.65 5.54
CA ARG A 303 -17.19 10.37 6.00
C ARG A 303 -17.54 11.60 5.14
N LEU A 304 -16.55 12.17 4.46
CA LEU A 304 -16.70 13.35 3.62
C LEU A 304 -17.28 13.03 2.23
N HIS A 305 -17.27 11.76 1.82
CA HIS A 305 -17.55 11.28 0.45
C HIS A 305 -18.67 10.24 0.43
#